data_AF-A0A947DJG4-F1
#
_entry.id   AF-A0A947DJG4-F1
#
_cell.length_a   1.000
_cell.length_b   1.000
_cell.length_c   1.000
_cell.angle_alpha   90.00
_cell.angle_beta   90.00
_cell.angle_gamma   90.00
#
_symmetry.space_group_name_H-M   'P 1'
#
loop_
_entity.id
_entity.type
_entity.pdbx_description
1 polymer ?
#
loop_
_entity_poly.entity_id
_entity_poly.type
_entity_poly.pdbx_seq_one_letter_code
_entity_poly.pdbx_strand_id
1 'polypeptide(L)'
;MMELPDIPRDSRHYTLNNQQPLVCEDESTWRAFMNDGANLLVAQDTVGKFTVVTVFLGFNYGNVEQPRFFQTTCLGADSENRPRYTATWERAILQHRGKVKGAQMLSDFAAEQAAGIDRSFKFVDCKVMPGELQFVLESEAEAMRALPEDQGDWQRRGQILVFNLS
;
A
#
# COMPACT_ATOMS: atom_id res chain seq x y z
N MET A 1 14.87 -1.84 27.38
CA MET A 1 13.84 -2.64 26.71
C MET A 1 12.53 -2.20 27.33
N MET A 2 11.71 -1.43 26.62
CA MET A 2 10.47 -0.86 27.18
C MET A 2 9.40 -1.95 27.02
N GLU A 3 8.98 -2.56 28.14
CA GLU A 3 7.87 -3.52 28.12
C GLU A 3 6.61 -2.78 27.70
N LEU A 4 6.07 -3.17 26.55
CA LEU A 4 4.76 -2.69 26.12
C LEU A 4 3.73 -3.23 27.13
N PRO A 5 2.78 -2.39 27.59
CA PRO A 5 1.76 -2.84 28.53
C PRO A 5 1.02 -4.05 27.96
N ASP A 6 0.70 -5.01 28.83
CA ASP A 6 -0.10 -6.19 28.50
C ASP A 6 -1.55 -5.76 28.28
N ILE A 7 -1.84 -5.26 27.07
CA ILE A 7 -3.17 -4.81 26.70
C ILE A 7 -4.03 -6.06 26.50
N PRO A 8 -5.15 -6.21 27.24
CA PRO A 8 -6.00 -7.38 27.12
C PRO A 8 -6.45 -7.56 25.67
N ARG A 9 -6.19 -8.74 25.11
CA ARG A 9 -6.71 -9.10 23.79
C ARG A 9 -8.22 -9.20 23.86
N ASP A 10 -8.88 -8.62 22.88
CA ASP A 10 -10.31 -8.73 22.71
C ASP A 10 -10.64 -10.15 22.24
N SER A 11 -11.25 -10.95 23.13
CA SER A 11 -11.55 -12.36 22.88
C SER A 11 -12.88 -12.58 22.16
N ARG A 12 -13.53 -11.50 21.69
CA ARG A 12 -14.82 -11.59 21.01
C ARG A 12 -14.65 -12.01 19.55
N HIS A 13 -15.67 -12.70 19.07
CA HIS A 13 -15.82 -13.05 17.67
C HIS A 13 -16.62 -12.00 16.92
N TYR A 14 -16.30 -11.83 15.64
CA TYR A 14 -16.93 -10.83 14.79
C TYR A 14 -17.36 -11.44 13.46
N THR A 15 -18.52 -11.05 12.97
CA THR A 15 -18.94 -11.26 11.58
C THR A 15 -18.99 -9.93 10.86
N LEU A 16 -19.11 -9.97 9.54
CA LEU A 16 -19.26 -8.79 8.71
C LEU A 16 -20.70 -8.67 8.22
N ASN A 17 -21.35 -7.54 8.51
CA ASN A 17 -22.67 -7.24 7.98
C ASN A 17 -22.62 -5.86 7.33
N ASN A 18 -23.01 -5.75 6.05
CA ASN A 18 -22.93 -4.50 5.28
C ASN A 18 -21.59 -3.78 5.46
N GLN A 19 -20.49 -4.53 5.34
CA GLN A 19 -19.11 -4.02 5.45
C GLN A 19 -18.70 -3.53 6.86
N GLN A 20 -19.53 -3.75 7.87
CA GLN A 20 -19.24 -3.40 9.26
C GLN A 20 -18.97 -4.64 10.11
N PRO A 21 -17.86 -4.67 10.89
CA PRO A 21 -17.62 -5.71 11.88
C PRO A 21 -18.64 -5.62 13.01
N LEU A 22 -19.38 -6.70 13.27
CA LEU A 22 -20.35 -6.81 14.36
C LEU A 22 -19.95 -7.96 15.28
N VAL A 23 -20.12 -7.77 16.59
CA VAL A 23 -19.89 -8.84 17.57
C VAL A 23 -20.86 -9.99 17.30
N CYS A 24 -20.34 -11.21 17.28
CA CYS A 24 -21.10 -12.43 17.15
C CYS A 24 -20.96 -13.25 18.43
N GLU A 25 -22.03 -13.33 19.21
CA GLU A 25 -22.04 -14.10 20.48
C GLU A 25 -22.26 -15.60 20.25
N ASP A 26 -22.88 -15.98 19.12
CA ASP A 26 -23.10 -17.39 18.77
C ASP A 26 -21.90 -17.95 18.01
N GLU A 27 -21.17 -18.85 18.67
CA GLU A 27 -19.98 -19.48 18.10
C GLU A 27 -20.31 -20.32 16.85
N SER A 28 -21.50 -20.93 16.79
CA SER A 28 -21.89 -21.77 15.65
C SER A 28 -22.08 -20.94 14.37
N THR A 29 -22.76 -19.80 14.49
CA THR A 29 -22.93 -18.80 13.43
C THR A 29 -21.59 -18.22 13.01
N TRP A 30 -20.72 -17.87 13.98
CA TRP A 30 -19.39 -17.36 13.66
C TRP A 30 -18.55 -18.38 12.87
N ARG A 31 -18.53 -19.65 13.30
CA ARG A 31 -17.81 -20.71 12.58
C ARG A 31 -18.37 -20.92 11.17
N ALA A 32 -19.69 -20.92 11.01
CA ALA A 32 -20.32 -21.03 9.70
C ALA A 32 -19.93 -19.86 8.79
N PHE A 33 -19.91 -18.64 9.34
CA PHE A 33 -19.47 -17.44 8.64
C PHE A 33 -18.00 -17.53 8.20
N MET A 34 -17.10 -17.95 9.10
CA MET A 34 -15.65 -18.07 8.83
C MET A 34 -15.30 -19.19 7.85
N ASN A 35 -16.14 -20.23 7.73
CA ASN A 35 -15.94 -21.33 6.79
C ASN A 35 -16.31 -20.99 5.35
N ASP A 36 -16.97 -19.84 5.13
CA ASP A 36 -17.28 -19.35 3.81
C ASP A 36 -16.28 -18.25 3.41
N GLY A 37 -15.34 -18.61 2.54
CA GLY A 37 -14.29 -17.70 2.08
C GLY A 37 -14.81 -16.44 1.39
N ALA A 38 -16.02 -16.47 0.82
CA ALA A 38 -16.63 -15.28 0.21
C ALA A 38 -16.99 -14.21 1.25
N ASN A 39 -17.29 -14.60 2.49
CA ASN A 39 -17.55 -13.68 3.59
C ASN A 39 -16.30 -12.97 4.08
N LEU A 40 -15.13 -13.58 3.88
CA LEU A 40 -13.84 -13.07 4.36
C LEU A 40 -13.13 -12.22 3.32
N LEU A 41 -13.31 -12.52 2.03
CA LEU A 41 -12.61 -11.81 0.97
C LEU A 41 -13.23 -10.42 0.76
N VAL A 42 -12.45 -9.39 1.07
CA VAL A 42 -12.85 -7.98 0.88
C VAL A 42 -12.53 -7.53 -0.55
N ALA A 43 -11.31 -7.82 -1.00
CA ALA A 43 -10.83 -7.45 -2.32
C ALA A 43 -9.60 -8.29 -2.69
N GLN A 44 -9.44 -8.58 -3.98
CA GLN A 44 -8.26 -9.24 -4.53
C GLN A 44 -7.98 -8.74 -5.94
N ASP A 45 -6.74 -8.33 -6.17
CA ASP A 45 -6.25 -7.82 -7.46
C ASP A 45 -4.89 -8.42 -7.76
N THR A 46 -4.61 -8.72 -9.03
CA THR A 46 -3.31 -9.22 -9.50
C THR A 46 -2.73 -8.28 -10.54
N VAL A 47 -1.48 -7.87 -10.32
CA VAL A 47 -0.74 -6.94 -11.20
C VAL A 47 0.66 -7.50 -11.42
N GLY A 48 0.96 -7.90 -12.66
CA GLY A 48 2.21 -8.58 -12.98
C GLY A 48 2.40 -9.84 -12.12
N LYS A 49 3.49 -9.88 -11.35
CA LYS A 49 3.80 -10.97 -10.41
C LYS A 49 3.22 -10.78 -9.01
N PHE A 50 2.55 -9.66 -8.75
CA PHE A 50 2.07 -9.29 -7.43
C PHE A 50 0.58 -9.58 -7.29
N THR A 51 0.16 -10.06 -6.12
CA THR A 51 -1.26 -10.24 -5.79
C THR A 51 -1.57 -9.52 -4.49
N VAL A 52 -2.45 -8.52 -4.55
CA VAL A 52 -2.93 -7.81 -3.37
C VAL A 52 -4.20 -8.47 -2.90
N VAL A 53 -4.24 -8.86 -1.63
CA VAL A 53 -5.41 -9.49 -1.00
C VAL A 53 -5.76 -8.72 0.26
N THR A 54 -7.04 -8.37 0.40
CA THR A 54 -7.60 -7.83 1.64
C THR A 54 -8.65 -8.79 2.16
N VAL A 55 -8.54 -9.14 3.44
CA VAL A 55 -9.47 -10.06 4.12
C VAL A 55 -10.00 -9.44 5.41
N PHE A 56 -11.21 -9.83 5.77
CA PHE A 56 -11.77 -9.69 7.11
C PHE A 56 -11.31 -10.86 7.99
N LEU A 57 -10.88 -10.58 9.21
CA LEU A 57 -10.23 -11.54 10.09
C LEU A 57 -11.20 -12.35 10.97
N GLY A 58 -12.41 -11.84 11.22
CA GLY A 58 -13.36 -12.47 12.15
C GLY A 58 -13.03 -12.29 13.64
N PHE A 59 -11.90 -11.65 13.96
CA PHE A 59 -11.47 -11.30 15.31
C PHE A 59 -10.80 -9.92 15.30
N ASN A 60 -10.71 -9.30 16.47
CA ASN A 60 -9.96 -8.05 16.65
C ASN A 60 -8.48 -8.37 16.92
N TYR A 61 -7.62 -8.19 15.91
CA TYR A 61 -6.16 -8.39 16.04
C TYR A 61 -5.44 -7.23 16.77
N GLY A 62 -6.19 -6.22 17.21
CA GLY A 62 -5.72 -5.08 17.97
C GLY A 62 -6.20 -5.16 19.41
N ASN A 63 -6.75 -4.05 19.90
CA ASN A 63 -7.42 -3.98 21.19
C ASN A 63 -8.73 -3.20 21.05
N VAL A 64 -9.47 -3.03 22.14
CA VAL A 64 -10.78 -2.36 22.13
C VAL A 64 -10.69 -0.91 21.64
N GLU A 65 -9.61 -0.19 21.98
CA GLU A 65 -9.42 1.22 21.61
C GLU A 65 -8.86 1.38 20.18
N GLN A 66 -8.09 0.40 19.71
CA GLN A 66 -7.43 0.39 18.41
C GLN A 66 -7.73 -0.93 17.67
N PRO A 67 -8.98 -1.10 17.21
CA PRO A 67 -9.40 -2.34 16.60
C PRO A 67 -8.69 -2.59 15.26
N ARG A 68 -8.47 -3.87 14.95
CA ARG A 68 -7.85 -4.34 13.71
C ARG A 68 -8.61 -5.55 13.19
N PHE A 69 -9.56 -5.30 12.31
CA PHE A 69 -10.47 -6.33 11.78
C PHE A 69 -10.12 -6.78 10.37
N PHE A 70 -9.37 -5.96 9.63
CA PHE A 70 -9.03 -6.21 8.24
C PHE A 70 -7.53 -6.31 8.09
N GLN A 71 -7.08 -7.18 7.19
CA GLN A 71 -5.69 -7.37 6.84
C GLN A 71 -5.52 -7.22 5.33
N THR A 72 -4.59 -6.35 4.91
CA THR A 72 -4.16 -6.22 3.52
C THR A 72 -2.73 -6.71 3.38
N THR A 73 -2.53 -7.68 2.49
CA THR A 73 -1.24 -8.30 2.17
C THR A 73 -0.98 -8.14 0.67
N CYS A 74 0.27 -7.92 0.28
CA CYS A 74 0.66 -7.97 -1.13
C CYS A 74 1.72 -9.06 -1.29
N LEU A 75 1.34 -10.10 -2.02
CA LEU A 75 2.15 -11.26 -2.39
C LEU A 75 3.07 -10.90 -3.56
N GLY A 76 4.23 -11.55 -3.64
CA GLY A 76 5.29 -11.26 -4.61
C GLY A 76 6.23 -10.11 -4.20
N ALA A 77 6.07 -9.57 -2.99
CA ALA A 77 6.87 -8.47 -2.42
C ALA A 77 7.22 -8.74 -0.95
N ASP A 78 8.23 -8.05 -0.40
CA ASP A 78 8.61 -8.15 1.02
C ASP A 78 7.46 -7.84 2.01
N SER A 79 6.40 -7.19 1.52
CA SER A 79 5.23 -6.89 2.34
C SER A 79 4.38 -8.11 2.71
N GLU A 80 4.65 -9.29 2.15
CA GLU A 80 4.13 -10.56 2.67
C GLU A 80 4.46 -10.73 4.16
N ASN A 81 5.68 -10.36 4.55
CA ASN A 81 6.16 -10.45 5.92
C ASN A 81 5.70 -9.29 6.81
N ARG A 82 5.00 -8.30 6.23
CA ARG A 82 4.56 -7.06 6.91
C ARG A 82 3.16 -6.65 6.45
N PRO A 83 2.13 -7.46 6.76
CA PRO A 83 0.76 -7.11 6.43
C PRO A 83 0.33 -5.80 7.11
N ARG A 84 -0.61 -5.09 6.48
CA ARG A 84 -1.21 -3.88 7.05
C ARG A 84 -2.58 -4.21 7.61
N TYR A 85 -2.83 -3.74 8.83
CA TYR A 85 -4.09 -3.96 9.52
C TYR A 85 -4.89 -2.66 9.63
N THR A 86 -6.20 -2.74 9.44
CA THR A 86 -7.10 -1.59 9.55
C THR A 86 -8.36 -1.92 10.34
N ALA A 87 -8.95 -0.89 10.95
CA ALA A 87 -10.17 -0.99 11.76
C ALA A 87 -11.45 -1.07 10.92
N THR A 88 -11.51 -0.32 9.81
CA THR A 88 -12.74 -0.17 9.02
C THR A 88 -12.55 -0.66 7.59
N TRP A 89 -13.67 -1.00 6.96
CA TRP A 89 -13.70 -1.45 5.58
C TRP A 89 -13.17 -0.39 4.61
N GLU A 90 -13.57 0.87 4.77
CA GLU A 90 -13.15 1.96 3.88
C GLU A 90 -11.63 2.15 3.94
N ARG A 91 -11.05 2.08 5.15
CA ARG A 91 -9.60 2.11 5.32
C ARG A 91 -8.93 0.89 4.70
N ALA A 92 -9.54 -0.29 4.80
CA ALA A 92 -9.02 -1.52 4.20
C ALA A 92 -8.99 -1.40 2.66
N ILE A 93 -10.06 -0.91 2.05
CA ILE A 93 -10.17 -0.65 0.61
C ILE A 93 -9.17 0.43 0.15
N LEU A 94 -9.00 1.50 0.91
CA LEU A 94 -8.01 2.53 0.58
C LEU A 94 -6.58 1.97 0.60
N GLN A 95 -6.25 1.19 1.63
CA GLN A 95 -4.97 0.48 1.71
C GLN A 95 -4.79 -0.51 0.56
N HIS A 96 -5.85 -1.24 0.19
CA HIS A 96 -5.85 -2.15 -0.95
C HIS A 96 -5.48 -1.42 -2.24
N ARG A 97 -6.19 -0.34 -2.58
CA ARG A 97 -5.93 0.46 -3.79
C ARG A 97 -4.51 1.03 -3.81
N GLY A 98 -4.01 1.51 -2.67
CA GLY A 98 -2.63 1.99 -2.55
C GLY A 98 -1.59 0.89 -2.85
N LYS A 99 -1.82 -0.33 -2.34
CA LYS A 99 -0.99 -1.50 -2.62
C LYS A 99 -1.04 -1.91 -4.09
N VAL A 100 -2.22 -1.92 -4.71
CA VAL A 100 -2.40 -2.21 -6.15
C VAL A 100 -1.65 -1.20 -7.00
N LYS A 101 -1.75 0.10 -6.69
CA LYS A 101 -1.01 1.13 -7.42
C LYS A 101 0.50 0.96 -7.28
N GLY A 102 0.99 0.63 -6.08
CA GLY A 102 2.40 0.31 -5.86
C GLY A 102 2.87 -0.92 -6.65
N ALA A 103 2.03 -1.97 -6.71
CA ALA A 103 2.31 -3.16 -7.50
C ALA A 103 2.37 -2.85 -9.01
N GLN A 104 1.51 -1.96 -9.50
CA GLN A 104 1.57 -1.46 -10.88
C GLN A 104 2.88 -0.75 -11.15
N MET A 105 3.27 0.23 -10.30
CA MET A 105 4.53 0.96 -10.48
C MET A 105 5.75 0.03 -10.52
N LEU A 106 5.80 -0.97 -9.63
CA LEU A 106 6.90 -1.96 -9.62
C LEU A 106 6.89 -2.88 -10.85
N SER A 107 5.70 -3.22 -11.35
CA SER A 107 5.57 -4.04 -12.55
C SER A 107 6.00 -3.28 -13.80
N ASP A 108 5.60 -2.02 -13.92
CA ASP A 108 6.00 -1.12 -15.00
C ASP A 108 7.52 -0.92 -15.00
N PHE A 109 8.10 -0.65 -13.82
CA PHE A 109 9.55 -0.54 -13.66
C PHE A 109 10.30 -1.80 -14.07
N ALA A 110 9.80 -2.98 -13.70
CA ALA A 110 10.41 -4.25 -14.10
C ALA A 110 10.31 -4.48 -15.63
N ALA A 111 9.21 -4.07 -16.26
CA ALA A 111 9.05 -4.13 -17.70
C ALA A 111 10.00 -3.17 -18.43
N GLU A 112 10.18 -1.96 -17.93
CA GLU A 112 11.17 -1.00 -18.43
C GLU A 112 12.59 -1.57 -18.35
N GLN A 113 12.98 -2.14 -17.20
CA GLN A 113 14.28 -2.79 -17.04
C GLN A 113 14.48 -3.96 -18.00
N ALA A 114 13.46 -4.80 -18.18
CA ALA A 114 13.52 -5.93 -19.13
C ALA A 114 13.64 -5.45 -20.59
N ALA A 115 13.09 -4.28 -20.91
CA ALA A 115 13.25 -3.62 -22.21
C ALA A 115 14.60 -2.88 -22.35
N GLY A 116 15.47 -2.91 -21.33
CA GLY A 116 16.76 -2.22 -21.33
C GLY A 116 16.65 -0.69 -21.14
N ILE A 117 15.50 -0.20 -20.65
CA ILE A 117 15.29 1.21 -20.35
C ILE A 117 15.89 1.51 -18.97
N ASP A 118 17.01 2.23 -18.95
CA ASP A 118 17.59 2.77 -17.72
C ASP A 118 17.16 4.22 -17.50
N ARG A 119 16.34 4.44 -16.47
CA ARG A 119 15.87 5.77 -16.03
C ARG A 119 16.79 6.41 -14.97
N SER A 120 17.89 5.74 -14.60
CA SER A 120 18.85 6.32 -13.65
C SER A 120 19.44 7.62 -14.22
N PHE A 121 19.67 8.61 -13.36
CA PHE A 121 20.28 9.87 -13.76
C PHE A 121 21.30 10.33 -12.73
N LYS A 122 22.28 11.09 -13.22
CA LYS A 122 23.25 11.81 -12.39
C LYS A 122 22.93 13.29 -12.48
N PHE A 123 22.88 13.94 -11.33
CA PHE A 123 22.73 15.38 -11.25
C PHE A 123 24.09 16.03 -11.00
N VAL A 124 24.33 17.17 -11.64
CA VAL A 124 25.52 18.01 -11.42
C VAL A 124 25.36 18.91 -10.21
N ASP A 125 24.12 19.25 -9.86
CA ASP A 125 23.78 20.09 -8.72
C ASP A 125 22.38 19.73 -8.18
N CYS A 126 22.15 20.01 -6.90
CA CYS A 126 20.87 19.79 -6.23
C CYS A 126 20.53 21.01 -5.37
N LYS A 127 19.40 21.65 -5.65
CA LYS A 127 18.93 22.84 -4.93
C LYS A 127 17.66 22.53 -4.15
N VAL A 128 17.69 22.82 -2.86
CA VAL A 128 16.51 22.77 -2.00
C VAL A 128 15.95 24.18 -1.90
N MET A 129 14.73 24.37 -2.39
CA MET A 129 14.00 25.63 -2.35
C MET A 129 12.74 25.44 -1.49
N PRO A 130 12.12 26.52 -0.99
CA PRO A 130 10.84 26.40 -0.30
C PRO A 130 9.78 25.74 -1.21
N GLY A 131 9.35 24.53 -0.83
CA GLY A 131 8.34 23.76 -1.59
C GLY A 131 8.86 23.06 -2.85
N GLU A 132 10.14 23.15 -3.19
CA GLU A 132 10.71 22.51 -4.38
C GLU A 132 12.07 21.85 -4.08
N LEU A 133 12.29 20.67 -4.67
CA LEU A 133 13.59 20.03 -4.77
C LEU A 133 13.99 19.97 -6.25
N GLN A 134 15.08 20.64 -6.60
CA GLN A 134 15.53 20.75 -7.99
C GLN A 134 16.83 19.98 -8.20
N PHE A 135 16.85 19.09 -9.19
CA PHE A 135 18.05 18.40 -9.65
C PHE A 135 18.47 18.94 -11.01
N VAL A 136 19.68 19.49 -11.10
CA VAL A 136 20.24 19.96 -12.36
C VAL A 136 21.02 18.80 -12.99
N LEU A 137 20.67 18.42 -14.21
CA LEU A 137 21.37 17.37 -14.96
C LEU A 137 22.36 17.98 -15.96
N GLU A 138 23.22 17.14 -16.54
CA GLU A 138 24.23 17.56 -17.52
C GLU A 138 23.63 18.16 -18.80
N SER A 139 22.43 17.74 -19.18
CA SER A 139 21.72 18.26 -20.36
C SER A 139 20.21 18.06 -20.27
N GLU A 140 19.47 18.77 -21.13
CA GLU A 140 18.03 18.54 -21.31
C GLU A 140 17.72 17.14 -21.86
N ALA A 141 18.60 16.59 -22.71
CA ALA A 141 18.45 15.23 -23.22
C ALA A 141 18.51 14.18 -22.09
N GLU A 142 19.40 14.38 -21.12
CA GLU A 142 19.47 13.54 -19.92
C GLU A 142 18.23 13.68 -19.05
N ALA A 143 17.69 14.89 -18.91
CA ALA A 143 16.43 15.12 -18.21
C ALA A 143 15.24 14.42 -18.92
N MET A 144 15.16 14.48 -20.26
CA MET A 144 14.15 13.74 -21.03
C MET A 144 14.28 12.23 -20.90
N ARG A 145 15.51 11.71 -20.92
CA ARG A 145 15.77 10.28 -20.77
C ARG A 145 15.33 9.78 -19.39
N ALA A 146 15.72 10.51 -18.35
CA ALA A 146 15.40 10.21 -16.96
C ALA A 146 13.90 10.25 -16.70
N LEU A 147 13.25 11.33 -17.13
CA LEU A 147 11.89 11.69 -16.79
C LEU A 147 11.21 12.37 -18.00
N PRO A 148 10.57 11.58 -18.90
CA PRO A 148 10.18 12.05 -20.23
C PRO A 148 8.93 12.94 -20.24
N GLU A 149 8.03 12.76 -19.29
CA GLU A 149 6.71 13.42 -19.25
C GLU A 149 6.41 13.95 -17.87
N ASP A 150 6.10 15.24 -17.73
CA ASP A 150 5.72 15.84 -16.44
C ASP A 150 4.58 15.07 -15.77
N GLN A 151 4.68 14.85 -14.45
CA GLN A 151 3.68 14.06 -13.74
C GLN A 151 3.52 14.49 -12.28
N GLY A 152 2.30 14.92 -11.93
CA GLY A 152 1.86 15.14 -10.56
C GLY A 152 2.78 16.06 -9.77
N ASP A 153 3.64 15.45 -8.95
CA ASP A 153 4.55 16.11 -8.03
C ASP A 153 5.89 16.49 -8.66
N TRP A 154 6.09 16.32 -9.97
CA TRP A 154 7.31 16.77 -10.62
C TRP A 154 7.10 17.30 -12.04
N GLN A 155 8.03 18.15 -12.48
CA GLN A 155 8.06 18.73 -13.81
C GLN A 155 9.50 18.94 -14.28
N ARG A 156 9.70 18.95 -15.60
CA ARG A 156 10.99 19.25 -16.22
C ARG A 156 11.06 20.71 -16.68
N ARG A 157 12.12 21.41 -16.31
CA ARG A 157 12.45 22.78 -16.73
C ARG A 157 13.80 22.77 -17.46
N GLY A 158 13.79 22.34 -18.74
CA GLY A 158 15.01 22.11 -19.52
C GLY A 158 15.85 20.97 -18.94
N GLN A 159 17.07 21.26 -18.50
CA GLN A 159 17.94 20.28 -17.83
C GLN A 159 17.63 20.07 -16.34
N ILE A 160 16.62 20.74 -15.79
CA ILE A 160 16.29 20.71 -14.36
C ILE A 160 15.07 19.83 -14.14
N LEU A 161 15.17 18.84 -13.25
CA LEU A 161 14.03 18.09 -12.74
C LEU A 161 13.56 18.77 -11.44
N VAL A 162 12.32 19.21 -11.38
CA VAL A 162 11.73 19.90 -10.23
C VAL A 162 10.69 19.01 -9.59
N PHE A 163 10.91 18.63 -8.33
CA PHE A 163 9.95 17.90 -7.51
C PHE A 163 9.28 18.89 -6.54
N ASN A 164 7.97 18.99 -6.62
CA ASN A 164 7.16 19.79 -5.71
C ASN A 164 6.97 19.02 -4.40
N LEU A 165 7.37 19.63 -3.28
CA LEU A 165 7.19 19.08 -1.94
C LEU A 165 5.87 19.64 -1.39
N SER A 166 4.80 18.87 -1.56
CA SER A 166 3.46 19.17 -1.02
C SER A 166 3.31 18.77 0.44
#